data_AF-A0A1I5EHC2-F1
#
_entry.id   AF-A0A1I5EHC2-F1
#
_cell.length_a   1.000
_cell.length_b   1.000
_cell.length_c   1.000
_cell.angle_alpha   90.00
_cell.angle_beta   90.00
_cell.angle_gamma   90.00
#
_symmetry.space_group_name_H-M   'P 1'
#
loop_
_entity.id
_entity.type
_entity.pdbx_description
1 polymer ?
#
loop_
_entity_poly.entity_id
_entity_poly.type
_entity_poly.pdbx_seq_one_letter_code
_entity_poly.pdbx_strand_id
1 'polypeptide(L)'
;MKIKAISLVIGCALSSSTLAAQPKVEHYIVSFPEGTHVSYNGAFASAFPHGLPVGIGSGLLFTGKQGEALTFVTVTDRGPNADSPDVGKRESKIFVTPDFAPMLMNIRVHNGKAEATDARPLHDDKGNVNGLPLQDGVIGSTNEIALSDTLKVLHGDNRGLDTEGITPDGKGGYWLCDEYGPFLINVDERGKILAMHGPQAAEGEKSIAGGLPNILKWRQPNRGFEGITRMPDGRIIAAVQSTLDIDGKSKKQARFTRLVSFDPATGKTAMYGYPIDSEAYSKNSDAKIGDIVAIDDQHILLIEQGTDKNDAMRNLVYKVDLSPATELSAFDKPGDYPEFDDEKTLEKRGIKLATKTQVVDLRQLGWQQEKAEGLALIDNKTLAVTNDNDFGVKTFMQNPVKGKKRKDYRVTEQGTLTVDDKPVNTTIGLKALKKPESDSELWIVTLPEPLK
;
A
#
# COMPACT_ATOMS: atom_id res chain seq x y z
N MET A 1 83.52 10.24 21.23
CA MET A 1 82.41 9.50 20.60
C MET A 1 81.14 10.33 20.69
N LYS A 2 80.65 10.90 19.58
CA LYS A 2 79.36 11.63 19.53
C LYS A 2 78.36 10.74 18.78
N ILE A 3 77.29 10.35 19.47
CA ILE A 3 76.23 9.48 18.94
C ILE A 3 75.26 10.35 18.14
N LYS A 4 75.01 9.99 16.88
CA LYS A 4 73.98 10.61 16.01
C LYS A 4 72.63 9.97 16.32
N ALA A 5 71.64 10.78 16.68
CA ALA A 5 70.24 10.36 16.75
C ALA A 5 69.64 10.41 15.34
N ILE A 6 69.16 9.26 14.85
CA ILE A 6 68.36 9.15 13.63
C ILE A 6 66.90 9.33 14.03
N SER A 7 66.25 10.37 13.48
CA SER A 7 64.81 10.57 13.64
C SER A 7 64.07 9.71 12.62
N LEU A 8 63.29 8.75 13.11
CA LEU A 8 62.40 7.91 12.32
C LEU A 8 61.05 8.65 12.21
N VAL A 9 60.71 9.13 11.01
CA VAL A 9 59.40 9.71 10.72
C VAL A 9 58.44 8.56 10.39
N ILE A 10 57.52 8.26 11.29
CA ILE A 10 56.40 7.36 11.03
C ILE A 10 55.29 8.20 10.40
N GLY A 11 55.06 8.00 9.10
CA GLY A 11 53.92 8.59 8.39
C GLY A 11 52.64 7.84 8.75
N CYS A 12 51.78 8.44 9.56
CA CYS A 12 50.39 7.99 9.71
C CYS A 12 49.62 8.32 8.43
N ALA A 13 49.31 7.32 7.62
CA ALA A 13 48.29 7.43 6.59
C ALA A 13 46.92 7.53 7.27
N LEU A 14 46.38 8.75 7.35
CA LEU A 14 44.98 8.99 7.71
C LEU A 14 44.11 8.55 6.53
N SER A 15 43.59 7.32 6.61
CA SER A 15 42.48 6.87 5.77
C SER A 15 41.26 7.71 6.10
N SER A 16 41.04 8.76 5.30
CA SER A 16 39.84 9.59 5.36
C SER A 16 38.67 8.75 4.87
N SER A 17 37.94 8.15 5.80
CA SER A 17 36.62 7.59 5.52
C SER A 17 35.71 8.78 5.25
N THR A 18 35.49 9.11 3.98
CA THR A 18 34.44 10.03 3.58
C THR A 18 33.11 9.41 4.02
N LEU A 19 32.53 9.85 5.13
CA LEU A 19 31.14 9.54 5.43
C LEU A 19 30.30 10.07 4.27
N ALA A 20 29.56 9.18 3.61
CA ALA A 20 28.58 9.60 2.61
C ALA A 20 27.64 10.63 3.24
N ALA A 21 27.36 11.71 2.50
CA ALA A 21 26.42 12.73 2.97
C ALA A 21 25.05 12.08 3.23
N GLN A 22 24.43 12.37 4.37
CA GLN A 22 23.10 11.83 4.68
C GLN A 22 22.00 12.59 3.93
N PRO A 23 20.88 11.92 3.56
CA PRO A 23 19.70 12.59 3.06
C PRO A 23 19.19 13.68 4.02
N LYS A 24 18.60 14.73 3.48
CA LYS A 24 17.91 15.77 4.26
C LYS A 24 16.41 15.46 4.29
N VAL A 25 15.78 15.68 5.43
CA VAL A 25 14.35 15.42 5.64
C VAL A 25 13.65 16.68 6.12
N GLU A 26 12.53 16.99 5.49
CA GLU A 26 11.50 17.87 6.01
C GLU A 26 10.27 17.03 6.34
N HIS A 27 9.73 17.20 7.55
CA HIS A 27 8.61 16.42 8.05
C HIS A 27 7.42 17.34 8.34
N TYR A 28 6.27 16.98 7.79
CA TYR A 28 5.01 17.70 7.92
C TYR A 28 3.92 16.79 8.46
N ILE A 29 3.12 17.28 9.42
CA ILE A 29 1.82 16.71 9.73
C ILE A 29 0.80 17.38 8.82
N VAL A 30 0.08 16.58 8.03
CA VAL A 30 -0.93 17.08 7.11
C VAL A 30 -2.17 17.51 7.89
N SER A 31 -2.60 18.74 7.66
CA SER A 31 -3.77 19.33 8.30
C SER A 31 -4.94 19.44 7.33
N PHE A 32 -6.16 19.52 7.86
CA PHE A 32 -7.41 19.53 7.10
C PHE A 32 -8.19 20.83 7.41
N PRO A 33 -7.78 21.98 6.83
CA PRO A 33 -8.21 23.31 7.28
C PRO A 33 -9.70 23.60 7.05
N GLU A 34 -10.36 22.90 6.12
CA GLU A 34 -11.82 23.00 5.91
C GLU A 34 -12.63 22.31 7.03
N GLY A 35 -11.96 21.75 8.04
CA GLY A 35 -12.60 20.90 9.04
C GLY A 35 -13.05 19.57 8.44
N THR A 36 -12.36 19.11 7.38
CA THR A 36 -12.70 17.88 6.68
C THR A 36 -12.57 16.71 7.65
N HIS A 37 -13.70 16.10 7.93
CA HIS A 37 -13.83 14.88 8.72
C HIS A 37 -14.76 13.93 7.98
N VAL A 38 -14.55 12.63 8.17
CA VAL A 38 -15.54 11.66 7.72
C VAL A 38 -16.74 11.75 8.67
N SER A 39 -17.91 12.09 8.12
CA SER A 39 -19.15 12.17 8.89
C SER A 39 -19.47 10.81 9.52
N TYR A 40 -19.68 10.79 10.84
CA TYR A 40 -19.99 9.57 11.57
C TYR A 40 -21.15 9.79 12.55
N ASN A 41 -22.26 9.10 12.28
CA ASN A 41 -23.49 9.15 13.07
C ASN A 41 -23.85 7.78 13.67
N GLY A 42 -22.87 6.88 13.80
CA GLY A 42 -23.08 5.52 14.30
C GLY A 42 -23.14 5.44 15.83
N ALA A 43 -23.13 4.21 16.35
CA ALA A 43 -23.36 3.92 17.77
C ALA A 43 -22.31 4.52 18.71
N PHE A 44 -21.12 4.86 18.20
CA PHE A 44 -20.01 5.43 18.98
C PHE A 44 -19.71 6.89 18.62
N ALA A 45 -20.64 7.61 17.99
CA ALA A 45 -20.40 9.00 17.56
C ALA A 45 -19.95 9.92 18.71
N SER A 46 -20.33 9.64 19.95
CA SER A 46 -19.86 10.40 21.13
C SER A 46 -18.35 10.31 21.36
N ALA A 47 -17.68 9.27 20.86
CA ALA A 47 -16.22 9.15 20.91
C ALA A 47 -15.51 9.99 19.82
N PHE A 48 -16.27 10.51 18.85
CA PHE A 48 -15.79 11.25 17.69
C PHE A 48 -16.68 12.50 17.47
N PRO A 49 -16.69 13.47 18.41
CA PRO A 49 -17.63 14.60 18.40
C PRO A 49 -17.49 15.52 17.17
N HIS A 50 -16.40 15.42 16.41
CA HIS A 50 -16.14 16.18 15.19
C HIS A 50 -16.21 15.31 13.93
N GLY A 51 -16.60 14.03 14.03
CA GLY A 51 -16.45 13.03 12.99
C GLY A 51 -15.12 12.28 13.10
N LEU A 52 -14.90 11.34 12.18
CA LEU A 52 -13.67 10.54 12.13
C LEU A 52 -12.57 11.33 11.39
N PRO A 53 -11.28 11.06 11.66
CA PRO A 53 -10.18 11.55 10.82
C PRO A 53 -10.37 11.13 9.36
N VAL A 54 -9.77 11.88 8.45
CA VAL A 54 -9.65 11.47 7.04
C VAL A 54 -8.34 10.68 6.92
N GLY A 55 -8.41 9.46 6.39
CA GLY A 55 -7.24 8.65 6.07
C GLY A 55 -6.77 8.93 4.66
N ILE A 56 -5.77 9.80 4.53
CA ILE A 56 -5.05 10.02 3.27
C ILE A 56 -3.74 9.24 3.29
N GLY A 57 -3.11 9.10 2.13
CA GLY A 57 -1.74 8.59 2.02
C GLY A 57 -1.62 7.21 1.40
N SER A 58 -2.73 6.61 0.98
CA SER A 58 -2.87 5.39 0.16
C SER A 58 -2.47 5.65 -1.30
N GLY A 59 -1.39 6.42 -1.52
CA GLY A 59 -0.91 6.90 -2.81
C GLY A 59 -0.60 8.40 -2.84
N LEU A 60 0.45 8.79 -3.57
CA LEU A 60 0.87 10.19 -3.69
C LEU A 60 1.39 10.54 -5.09
N LEU A 61 0.81 11.57 -5.71
CA LEU A 61 1.24 12.09 -7.00
C LEU A 61 1.71 13.54 -6.86
N PHE A 62 2.95 13.83 -7.22
CA PHE A 62 3.42 15.21 -7.39
C PHE A 62 2.82 15.85 -8.65
N THR A 63 2.15 16.98 -8.50
CA THR A 63 1.48 17.68 -9.61
C THR A 63 2.14 18.99 -10.01
N GLY A 64 3.02 19.54 -9.16
CA GLY A 64 3.80 20.70 -9.57
C GLY A 64 4.42 21.50 -8.43
N LYS A 65 5.23 22.48 -8.83
CA LYS A 65 5.87 23.45 -7.96
C LYS A 65 5.57 24.86 -8.45
N GLN A 66 5.12 25.74 -7.55
CA GLN A 66 4.91 27.16 -7.80
C GLN A 66 5.65 27.99 -6.75
N GLY A 67 6.79 28.57 -7.12
CA GLY A 67 7.70 29.16 -6.14
C GLY A 67 8.20 28.08 -5.17
N GLU A 68 8.05 28.30 -3.87
CA GLU A 68 8.37 27.30 -2.84
C GLU A 68 7.19 26.35 -2.52
N ALA A 69 6.03 26.56 -3.13
CA ALA A 69 4.88 25.69 -2.90
C ALA A 69 4.99 24.40 -3.72
N LEU A 70 4.81 23.26 -3.07
CA LEU A 70 4.66 21.95 -3.72
C LEU A 70 3.20 21.54 -3.68
N THR A 71 2.68 21.00 -4.78
CA THR A 71 1.32 20.46 -4.87
C THR A 71 1.36 18.98 -5.21
N PHE A 72 0.47 18.24 -4.56
CA PHE A 72 0.27 16.82 -4.76
C PHE A 72 -1.21 16.50 -4.84
N VAL A 73 -1.52 15.32 -5.38
CA VAL A 73 -2.82 14.67 -5.26
C VAL A 73 -2.59 13.35 -4.53
N THR A 74 -3.48 13.02 -3.60
CA THR A 74 -3.50 11.74 -2.87
C THR A 74 -4.87 11.10 -3.02
N VAL A 75 -4.96 9.83 -2.66
CA VAL A 75 -6.21 9.07 -2.56
C VAL A 75 -6.30 8.44 -1.18
N THR A 76 -7.53 8.17 -0.75
CA THR A 76 -7.82 7.43 0.49
C THR A 76 -8.03 5.95 0.19
N ASP A 77 -7.83 5.07 1.17
CA ASP A 77 -8.23 3.65 1.08
C ASP A 77 -9.77 3.48 1.09
N ARG A 78 -10.24 2.24 1.27
CA ARG A 78 -11.66 1.85 1.44
C ARG A 78 -12.46 2.57 2.53
N GLY A 79 -11.84 3.36 3.39
CA GLY A 79 -12.48 4.12 4.44
C GLY A 79 -12.33 3.53 5.85
N PRO A 80 -12.92 4.22 6.85
CA PRO A 80 -12.81 3.86 8.26
C PRO A 80 -13.24 2.42 8.55
N ASN A 81 -12.24 1.57 8.80
CA ASN A 81 -12.43 0.18 9.16
C ASN A 81 -11.66 -0.19 10.42
N ALA A 82 -12.04 -1.27 11.09
CA ALA A 82 -11.39 -1.71 12.31
C ALA A 82 -11.44 -3.22 12.51
N ASP A 83 -10.50 -3.71 13.30
CA ASP A 83 -10.39 -5.12 13.68
C ASP A 83 -11.61 -5.64 14.45
N SER A 84 -12.15 -6.78 14.03
CA SER A 84 -13.26 -7.48 14.69
C SER A 84 -12.89 -8.92 15.06
N PRO A 85 -13.50 -9.55 16.08
CA PRO A 85 -13.48 -11.00 16.20
C PRO A 85 -14.12 -11.68 14.97
N ASP A 86 -13.66 -12.87 14.61
CA ASP A 86 -14.15 -13.61 13.44
C ASP A 86 -15.65 -13.96 13.54
N VAL A 87 -16.32 -14.08 12.38
CA VAL A 87 -17.67 -14.65 12.27
C VAL A 87 -17.52 -16.14 11.98
N GLY A 88 -17.74 -16.98 12.99
CA GLY A 88 -17.47 -18.41 12.89
C GLY A 88 -16.00 -18.72 12.58
N LYS A 89 -15.72 -19.17 11.35
CA LYS A 89 -14.35 -19.45 10.86
C LYS A 89 -13.84 -18.41 9.85
N ARG A 90 -14.66 -17.41 9.51
CA ARG A 90 -14.32 -16.39 8.53
C ARG A 90 -13.80 -15.15 9.24
N GLU A 91 -12.72 -14.60 8.72
CA GLU A 91 -12.22 -13.29 9.13
C GLU A 91 -13.30 -12.24 8.94
N SER A 92 -13.29 -11.20 9.78
CA SER A 92 -14.24 -10.10 9.67
C SER A 92 -13.62 -8.76 10.04
N LYS A 93 -14.20 -7.70 9.49
CA LYS A 93 -13.82 -6.31 9.75
C LYS A 93 -15.07 -5.48 10.01
N ILE A 94 -14.94 -4.51 10.91
CA ILE A 94 -15.96 -3.50 11.15
C ILE A 94 -15.73 -2.36 10.15
N PHE A 95 -16.73 -2.06 9.34
CA PHE A 95 -16.81 -0.88 8.49
C PHE A 95 -17.61 0.18 9.26
N VAL A 96 -16.91 1.17 9.80
CA VAL A 96 -17.48 2.18 10.71
C VAL A 96 -18.40 3.12 9.93
N THR A 97 -18.02 3.42 8.69
CA THR A 97 -18.81 4.20 7.74
C THR A 97 -18.90 3.41 6.43
N PRO A 98 -19.82 2.42 6.32
CA PRO A 98 -19.88 1.52 5.17
C PRO A 98 -20.26 2.21 3.86
N ASP A 99 -20.89 3.39 3.93
CA ASP A 99 -21.22 4.21 2.77
C ASP A 99 -20.09 5.20 2.40
N PHE A 100 -18.92 5.12 3.05
CA PHE A 100 -17.77 5.94 2.70
C PHE A 100 -17.31 5.61 1.29
N ALA A 101 -17.18 6.66 0.47
CA ALA A 101 -16.61 6.57 -0.85
C ALA A 101 -15.13 6.99 -0.78
N PRO A 102 -14.19 6.14 -1.22
CA PRO A 102 -12.80 6.56 -1.41
C PRO A 102 -12.75 7.85 -2.23
N MET A 103 -11.77 8.71 -1.97
CA MET A 103 -11.75 10.06 -2.55
C MET A 103 -10.36 10.55 -2.87
N LEU A 104 -10.28 11.42 -3.88
CA LEU A 104 -9.08 12.18 -4.18
C LEU A 104 -9.03 13.44 -3.30
N MET A 105 -7.83 13.87 -2.93
CA MET A 105 -7.59 15.16 -2.26
C MET A 105 -6.33 15.83 -2.79
N ASN A 106 -6.27 17.16 -2.73
CA ASN A 106 -5.06 17.92 -3.03
C ASN A 106 -4.28 18.16 -1.74
N ILE A 107 -2.97 17.91 -1.75
CA ILE A 107 -2.07 18.33 -0.67
C ILE A 107 -1.21 19.48 -1.16
N ARG A 108 -1.17 20.57 -0.41
CA ARG A 108 -0.27 21.70 -0.67
C ARG A 108 0.72 21.87 0.47
N VAL A 109 2.01 21.83 0.14
CA VAL A 109 3.11 22.12 1.07
C VAL A 109 3.63 23.53 0.82
N HIS A 110 3.60 24.40 1.82
CA HIS A 110 4.07 25.77 1.72
C HIS A 110 4.24 26.41 3.10
N ASN A 111 5.23 27.29 3.26
CA ASN A 111 5.48 28.03 4.51
C ASN A 111 5.55 27.11 5.75
N GLY A 112 6.19 25.94 5.62
CA GLY A 112 6.33 25.01 6.74
C GLY A 112 5.08 24.20 7.09
N LYS A 113 4.05 24.19 6.24
CA LYS A 113 2.78 23.49 6.47
C LYS A 113 2.41 22.59 5.30
N ALA A 114 1.76 21.47 5.59
CA ALA A 114 1.06 20.64 4.63
C ALA A 114 -0.46 20.68 4.92
N GLU A 115 -1.25 20.96 3.89
CA GLU A 115 -2.70 21.12 3.99
C GLU A 115 -3.39 20.28 2.92
N ALA A 116 -4.31 19.40 3.32
CA ALA A 116 -5.15 18.59 2.45
C ALA A 116 -6.54 19.24 2.28
N THR A 117 -6.98 19.40 1.03
CA THR A 117 -8.22 20.11 0.65
C THR A 117 -8.85 19.49 -0.60
N ASP A 118 -10.03 19.98 -1.00
CA ASP A 118 -10.71 19.62 -2.26
C ASP A 118 -10.98 18.10 -2.36
N ALA A 119 -11.80 17.60 -1.43
CA ALA A 119 -12.24 16.21 -1.41
C ALA A 119 -13.15 15.89 -2.62
N ARG A 120 -12.77 14.90 -3.41
CA ARG A 120 -13.48 14.47 -4.63
C ARG A 120 -13.78 12.98 -4.55
N PRO A 121 -14.98 12.59 -4.06
CA PRO A 121 -15.38 11.20 -3.93
C PRO A 121 -15.42 10.48 -5.28
N LEU A 122 -14.98 9.22 -5.27
CA LEU A 122 -15.10 8.35 -6.41
C LEU A 122 -16.57 7.99 -6.66
N HIS A 123 -16.96 8.03 -7.93
CA HIS A 123 -18.35 7.80 -8.33
C HIS A 123 -18.44 7.28 -9.76
N ASP A 124 -19.57 6.64 -10.06
CA ASP A 124 -19.96 6.24 -11.41
C ASP A 124 -21.35 6.83 -11.75
N ASP A 125 -21.95 6.40 -12.86
CA ASP A 125 -23.27 6.89 -13.27
C ASP A 125 -24.41 6.49 -12.31
N LYS A 126 -24.15 5.62 -11.32
CA LYS A 126 -25.09 5.23 -10.25
C LYS A 126 -24.85 6.03 -8.96
N GLY A 127 -23.92 6.98 -8.94
CA GLY A 127 -23.54 7.78 -7.78
C GLY A 127 -22.24 7.31 -7.15
N ASN A 128 -22.01 7.65 -5.88
CA ASN A 128 -20.79 7.29 -5.16
C ASN A 128 -20.60 5.76 -5.11
N VAL A 129 -19.35 5.34 -5.24
CA VAL A 129 -18.92 3.98 -4.88
C VAL A 129 -18.75 3.89 -3.36
N ASN A 130 -18.30 2.74 -2.85
CA ASN A 130 -17.97 2.57 -1.43
C ASN A 130 -16.70 1.75 -1.27
N GLY A 131 -16.28 1.50 -0.03
CA GLY A 131 -15.15 0.61 0.27
C GLY A 131 -15.54 -0.73 0.91
N LEU A 132 -16.77 -1.20 0.77
CA LEU A 132 -17.12 -2.55 1.22
C LEU A 132 -16.38 -3.60 0.37
N PRO A 133 -16.07 -4.80 0.91
CA PRO A 133 -15.44 -5.84 0.13
C PRO A 133 -16.38 -6.34 -0.97
N LEU A 134 -15.80 -6.84 -2.07
CA LEU A 134 -16.55 -7.49 -3.14
C LEU A 134 -17.27 -8.74 -2.63
N GLN A 135 -18.38 -9.09 -3.28
CA GLN A 135 -19.17 -10.27 -2.92
C GLN A 135 -18.38 -11.58 -3.07
N ASP A 136 -18.74 -12.57 -2.25
CA ASP A 136 -18.13 -13.90 -2.26
C ASP A 136 -18.13 -14.53 -3.66
N GLY A 137 -17.00 -15.15 -4.02
CA GLY A 137 -16.84 -15.84 -5.31
C GLY A 137 -16.62 -14.93 -6.52
N VAL A 138 -16.47 -13.62 -6.31
CA VAL A 138 -15.99 -12.67 -7.31
C VAL A 138 -14.47 -12.54 -7.17
N ILE A 139 -13.74 -12.55 -8.30
CA ILE A 139 -12.31 -12.25 -8.34
C ILE A 139 -12.09 -10.89 -7.70
N GLY A 140 -11.16 -10.85 -6.75
CA GLY A 140 -10.86 -9.68 -5.95
C GLY A 140 -11.61 -9.63 -4.62
N SER A 141 -12.57 -10.52 -4.35
CA SER A 141 -13.16 -10.62 -3.00
C SER A 141 -12.11 -11.02 -1.98
N THR A 142 -12.11 -10.33 -0.84
CA THR A 142 -11.29 -10.69 0.33
C THR A 142 -11.86 -11.91 1.06
N ASN A 143 -13.11 -12.28 0.79
CA ASN A 143 -13.91 -13.28 1.50
C ASN A 143 -14.03 -13.02 3.01
N GLU A 144 -13.70 -11.83 3.48
CA GLU A 144 -13.98 -11.40 4.85
C GLU A 144 -15.47 -11.05 5.00
N ILE A 145 -15.98 -11.13 6.23
CA ILE A 145 -17.32 -10.64 6.54
C ILE A 145 -17.22 -9.16 6.93
N ALA A 146 -17.91 -8.31 6.18
CA ALA A 146 -18.12 -6.92 6.56
C ALA A 146 -19.16 -6.84 7.69
N LEU A 147 -18.83 -6.08 8.73
CA LEU A 147 -19.69 -5.83 9.88
C LEU A 147 -19.93 -4.34 10.04
N SER A 148 -21.11 -3.94 10.48
CA SER A 148 -21.36 -2.59 10.98
C SER A 148 -20.61 -2.33 12.29
N ASP A 149 -20.57 -1.08 12.74
CA ASP A 149 -20.05 -0.71 14.05
C ASP A 149 -20.75 -1.44 15.22
N THR A 150 -21.96 -1.96 15.03
CA THR A 150 -22.69 -2.76 16.02
C THR A 150 -22.66 -4.26 15.76
N LEU A 151 -21.64 -4.74 15.01
CA LEU A 151 -21.41 -6.16 14.69
C LEU A 151 -22.53 -6.85 13.89
N LYS A 152 -23.44 -6.09 13.26
CA LYS A 152 -24.38 -6.67 12.28
C LYS A 152 -23.66 -6.97 10.98
N VAL A 153 -23.91 -8.14 10.40
CA VAL A 153 -23.39 -8.52 9.08
C VAL A 153 -23.92 -7.57 8.01
N LEU A 154 -22.99 -7.02 7.22
CA LEU A 154 -23.25 -6.21 6.05
C LEU A 154 -23.12 -7.09 4.79
N HIS A 155 -23.73 -6.63 3.71
CA HIS A 155 -23.60 -7.27 2.41
C HIS A 155 -22.43 -6.63 1.65
N GLY A 156 -21.55 -7.45 1.06
CA GLY A 156 -20.48 -6.95 0.18
C GLY A 156 -21.03 -6.27 -1.07
N ASP A 157 -20.28 -5.35 -1.66
CA ASP A 157 -20.70 -4.59 -2.84
C ASP A 157 -19.70 -4.77 -3.97
N ASN A 158 -20.18 -5.09 -5.17
CA ASN A 158 -19.35 -5.20 -6.37
C ASN A 158 -18.97 -3.83 -6.96
N ARG A 159 -19.41 -2.73 -6.35
CA ARG A 159 -18.89 -1.36 -6.55
C ARG A 159 -17.92 -0.95 -5.44
N GLY A 160 -17.56 -1.87 -4.54
CA GLY A 160 -16.60 -1.65 -3.48
C GLY A 160 -15.17 -1.55 -4.01
N LEU A 161 -14.42 -0.55 -3.53
CA LEU A 161 -13.02 -0.30 -3.90
C LEU A 161 -12.17 -0.01 -2.67
N ASP A 162 -10.98 -0.58 -2.66
CA ASP A 162 -9.90 -0.32 -1.70
C ASP A 162 -8.76 0.34 -2.45
N THR A 163 -8.92 1.64 -2.77
CA THR A 163 -8.02 2.31 -3.70
C THR A 163 -6.67 2.57 -3.09
N GLU A 164 -5.65 2.15 -3.84
CA GLU A 164 -4.24 2.30 -3.52
C GLU A 164 -3.53 2.96 -4.70
N GLY A 165 -2.52 3.78 -4.42
CA GLY A 165 -1.68 4.41 -5.44
C GLY A 165 -2.43 5.40 -6.37
N ILE A 166 -1.68 6.36 -6.91
CA ILE A 166 -2.24 7.30 -7.89
C ILE A 166 -1.17 7.76 -8.88
N THR A 167 -1.54 7.81 -10.15
CA THR A 167 -0.66 8.30 -11.20
C THR A 167 -1.45 9.05 -12.29
N PRO A 168 -0.88 10.00 -13.04
CA PRO A 168 -1.67 10.74 -14.02
C PRO A 168 -2.04 9.83 -15.19
N ASP A 169 -3.19 10.07 -15.82
CA ASP A 169 -3.57 9.36 -17.05
C ASP A 169 -2.94 9.95 -18.33
N GLY A 170 -2.34 11.15 -18.22
CA GLY A 170 -1.78 11.92 -19.34
C GLY A 170 -2.82 12.71 -20.15
N LYS A 171 -4.08 12.75 -19.70
CA LYS A 171 -5.23 13.42 -20.33
C LYS A 171 -5.99 14.35 -19.37
N GLY A 172 -5.54 14.48 -18.12
CA GLY A 172 -6.09 15.38 -17.10
C GLY A 172 -6.80 14.67 -15.95
N GLY A 173 -6.98 13.35 -16.05
CA GLY A 173 -7.45 12.49 -14.97
C GLY A 173 -6.31 11.66 -14.37
N TYR A 174 -6.70 10.54 -13.78
CA TYR A 174 -5.79 9.67 -13.04
C TYR A 174 -6.03 8.19 -13.36
N TRP A 175 -4.98 7.40 -13.17
CA TRP A 175 -5.09 5.98 -12.90
C TRP A 175 -4.85 5.74 -11.42
N LEU A 176 -5.71 4.94 -10.81
CA LEU A 176 -5.59 4.42 -9.45
C LEU A 176 -5.38 2.91 -9.55
N CYS A 177 -4.81 2.31 -8.51
CA CYS A 177 -4.90 0.87 -8.32
C CYS A 177 -5.77 0.52 -7.11
N ASP A 178 -5.98 -0.78 -6.88
CA ASP A 178 -6.96 -1.27 -5.91
C ASP A 178 -6.44 -2.53 -5.23
N GLU A 179 -6.49 -2.54 -3.90
CA GLU A 179 -6.00 -3.64 -3.08
C GLU A 179 -6.91 -4.86 -3.23
N TYR A 180 -8.22 -4.70 -3.46
CA TYR A 180 -9.13 -5.84 -3.65
C TYR A 180 -8.84 -6.60 -4.95
N GLY A 181 -8.69 -5.91 -6.05
CA GLY A 181 -9.08 -6.42 -7.36
C GLY A 181 -8.12 -7.28 -8.15
N PRO A 182 -6.81 -7.28 -7.85
CA PRO A 182 -6.04 -6.07 -8.14
C PRO A 182 -6.56 -5.36 -9.41
N PHE A 183 -7.12 -4.15 -9.27
CA PHE A 183 -7.71 -3.41 -10.40
C PHE A 183 -6.87 -2.19 -10.79
N LEU A 184 -6.93 -1.80 -12.06
CA LEU A 184 -6.55 -0.47 -12.53
C LEU A 184 -7.83 0.32 -12.81
N ILE A 185 -7.93 1.53 -12.26
CA ILE A 185 -9.14 2.34 -12.34
C ILE A 185 -8.79 3.68 -12.96
N ASN A 186 -9.33 3.98 -14.14
CA ASN A 186 -9.19 5.29 -14.74
C ASN A 186 -10.33 6.19 -14.27
N VAL A 187 -9.97 7.35 -13.75
CA VAL A 187 -10.91 8.35 -13.26
C VAL A 187 -10.64 9.71 -13.91
N ASP A 188 -11.66 10.54 -14.06
CA ASP A 188 -11.45 11.95 -14.40
C ASP A 188 -10.93 12.76 -13.19
N GLU A 189 -10.66 14.05 -13.40
CA GLU A 189 -10.15 14.94 -12.34
C GLU A 189 -11.10 15.06 -11.13
N ARG A 190 -12.39 14.74 -11.31
CA ARG A 190 -13.46 14.82 -10.28
C ARG A 190 -13.77 13.48 -9.62
N GLY A 191 -13.04 12.42 -9.97
CA GLY A 191 -13.24 11.09 -9.40
C GLY A 191 -14.31 10.27 -10.10
N LYS A 192 -14.82 10.69 -11.27
CA LYS A 192 -15.73 9.85 -12.05
C LYS A 192 -14.95 8.67 -12.64
N ILE A 193 -15.38 7.44 -12.36
CA ILE A 193 -14.82 6.23 -12.95
C ILE A 193 -15.16 6.18 -14.45
N LEU A 194 -14.12 6.14 -15.27
CA LEU A 194 -14.19 6.10 -16.73
C LEU A 194 -13.99 4.67 -17.26
N ALA A 195 -13.08 3.92 -16.66
CA ALA A 195 -12.79 2.54 -17.02
C ALA A 195 -12.18 1.79 -15.83
N MET A 196 -12.33 0.46 -15.84
CA MET A 196 -11.72 -0.43 -14.87
C MET A 196 -11.18 -1.67 -15.57
N HIS A 197 -9.94 -2.05 -15.24
CA HIS A 197 -9.29 -3.27 -15.71
C HIS A 197 -8.95 -4.16 -14.53
N GLY A 198 -9.13 -5.46 -14.70
CA GLY A 198 -8.91 -6.45 -13.65
C GLY A 198 -8.51 -7.79 -14.24
N PRO A 199 -8.23 -8.79 -13.38
CA PRO A 199 -7.89 -10.12 -13.85
C PRO A 199 -9.02 -10.66 -14.73
N GLN A 200 -8.67 -11.03 -15.96
CA GLN A 200 -9.59 -11.60 -16.91
C GLN A 200 -10.12 -12.93 -16.37
N ALA A 201 -11.42 -13.02 -16.09
CA ALA A 201 -12.04 -14.25 -15.60
C ALA A 201 -11.85 -15.41 -16.60
N ALA A 202 -11.47 -16.59 -16.08
CA ALA A 202 -11.52 -17.85 -16.81
C ALA A 202 -12.94 -18.47 -16.76
N GLU A 203 -13.14 -19.59 -17.43
CA GLU A 203 -14.41 -20.32 -17.40
C GLU A 203 -14.79 -20.70 -15.96
N GLY A 204 -16.02 -20.37 -15.56
CA GLY A 204 -16.55 -20.61 -14.21
C GLY A 204 -16.20 -19.54 -13.17
N GLU A 205 -15.36 -18.56 -13.51
CA GLU A 205 -15.02 -17.45 -12.63
C GLU A 205 -15.93 -16.24 -12.87
N LYS A 206 -16.07 -15.40 -11.84
CA LYS A 206 -16.78 -14.12 -11.91
C LYS A 206 -15.80 -12.99 -11.63
N SER A 207 -15.88 -11.91 -12.40
CA SER A 207 -15.09 -10.70 -12.17
C SER A 207 -15.93 -9.47 -12.49
N ILE A 208 -15.60 -8.33 -11.88
CA ILE A 208 -16.21 -7.03 -12.18
C ILE A 208 -15.46 -6.26 -13.27
N ALA A 209 -14.23 -6.68 -13.60
CA ALA A 209 -13.39 -6.10 -14.64
C ALA A 209 -12.52 -7.17 -15.32
N GLY A 210 -11.97 -6.84 -16.49
CA GLY A 210 -11.13 -7.75 -17.28
C GLY A 210 -9.98 -7.03 -17.97
N GLY A 211 -9.22 -7.78 -18.76
CA GLY A 211 -8.10 -7.25 -19.54
C GLY A 211 -6.71 -7.37 -18.89
N LEU A 212 -6.61 -7.76 -17.61
CA LEU A 212 -5.34 -8.12 -16.98
C LEU A 212 -5.15 -9.65 -16.93
N PRO A 213 -3.90 -10.15 -16.78
CA PRO A 213 -3.64 -11.58 -16.69
C PRO A 213 -4.40 -12.26 -15.53
N ASN A 214 -5.07 -13.38 -15.81
CA ASN A 214 -5.91 -14.10 -14.85
C ASN A 214 -5.14 -14.54 -13.59
N ILE A 215 -3.84 -14.82 -13.69
CA ILE A 215 -3.00 -15.28 -12.57
C ILE A 215 -3.03 -14.32 -11.37
N LEU A 216 -3.30 -13.03 -11.60
CA LEU A 216 -3.44 -12.03 -10.55
C LEU A 216 -4.58 -12.32 -9.56
N LYS A 217 -5.54 -13.20 -9.91
CA LYS A 217 -6.55 -13.70 -8.96
C LYS A 217 -5.95 -14.37 -7.73
N TRP A 218 -4.71 -14.86 -7.84
CA TRP A 218 -3.96 -15.49 -6.76
C TRP A 218 -3.27 -14.49 -5.83
N ARG A 219 -3.59 -13.20 -5.93
CA ARG A 219 -3.21 -12.23 -4.89
C ARG A 219 -3.66 -12.76 -3.53
N GLN A 220 -2.92 -12.41 -2.49
CA GLN A 220 -3.41 -12.67 -1.14
C GLN A 220 -4.58 -11.72 -0.84
N PRO A 221 -5.62 -12.15 -0.09
CA PRO A 221 -6.67 -11.23 0.37
C PRO A 221 -6.08 -10.02 1.12
N ASN A 222 -6.61 -8.83 0.85
CA ASN A 222 -6.08 -7.53 1.30
C ASN A 222 -4.58 -7.34 0.96
N ARG A 223 -4.16 -7.75 -0.25
CA ARG A 223 -2.80 -7.59 -0.80
C ARG A 223 -2.79 -7.59 -2.34
N GLY A 224 -3.68 -6.81 -2.96
CA GLY A 224 -3.80 -6.67 -4.42
C GLY A 224 -2.74 -5.73 -4.99
N PHE A 225 -3.15 -4.72 -5.77
CA PHE A 225 -2.20 -3.69 -6.19
C PHE A 225 -2.07 -2.63 -5.11
N GLU A 226 -0.83 -2.21 -4.84
CA GLU A 226 -0.54 -1.14 -3.86
C GLU A 226 0.01 0.12 -4.52
N GLY A 227 1.03 -0.07 -5.37
CA GLY A 227 1.71 1.03 -6.04
C GLY A 227 1.34 1.07 -7.51
N ILE A 228 1.21 2.28 -8.05
CA ILE A 228 0.96 2.50 -9.48
C ILE A 228 1.76 3.69 -10.01
N THR A 229 2.34 3.55 -11.20
CA THR A 229 2.99 4.67 -11.89
C THR A 229 2.79 4.62 -13.39
N ARG A 230 2.62 5.79 -14.00
CA ARG A 230 2.72 6.00 -15.45
C ARG A 230 4.18 6.23 -15.84
N MET A 231 4.70 5.38 -16.71
CA MET A 231 6.02 5.52 -17.31
C MET A 231 6.01 6.67 -18.34
N PRO A 232 7.16 7.28 -18.66
CA PRO A 232 7.23 8.33 -19.67
C PRO A 232 6.69 7.89 -21.05
N ASP A 233 6.97 6.64 -21.46
CA ASP A 233 6.42 6.01 -22.66
C ASP A 233 4.89 5.79 -22.66
N GLY A 234 4.22 6.02 -21.53
CA GLY A 234 2.78 5.95 -21.37
C GLY A 234 2.22 4.64 -20.84
N ARG A 235 3.07 3.62 -20.63
CA ARG A 235 2.66 2.40 -19.93
C ARG A 235 2.32 2.71 -18.47
N ILE A 236 1.36 1.98 -17.93
CA ILE A 236 1.07 1.92 -16.50
C ILE A 236 1.77 0.70 -15.92
N ILE A 237 2.55 0.89 -14.87
CA ILE A 237 3.07 -0.20 -14.03
C ILE A 237 2.29 -0.19 -12.73
N ALA A 238 1.83 -1.35 -12.28
CA ALA A 238 1.27 -1.55 -10.96
C ALA A 238 2.01 -2.68 -10.22
N ALA A 239 2.19 -2.54 -8.92
CA ALA A 239 2.87 -3.53 -8.10
C ALA A 239 1.86 -4.34 -7.28
N VAL A 240 1.90 -5.67 -7.40
CA VAL A 240 1.18 -6.53 -6.47
C VAL A 240 1.85 -6.41 -5.10
N GLN A 241 1.09 -6.03 -4.08
CA GLN A 241 1.59 -5.67 -2.75
C GLN A 241 2.47 -6.78 -2.15
N SER A 242 2.13 -8.05 -2.35
CA SER A 242 2.93 -9.17 -1.83
C SER A 242 2.96 -10.35 -2.78
N THR A 243 3.72 -11.39 -2.44
CA THR A 243 3.81 -12.63 -3.21
C THR A 243 2.43 -13.19 -3.55
N LEU A 244 2.29 -13.76 -4.76
CA LEU A 244 1.09 -14.50 -5.08
C LEU A 244 1.00 -15.79 -4.25
N ASP A 245 -0.21 -16.17 -3.87
CA ASP A 245 -0.54 -17.40 -3.14
C ASP A 245 -1.22 -18.42 -4.05
N ILE A 246 -0.48 -18.87 -5.06
CA ILE A 246 -0.94 -19.85 -6.04
C ILE A 246 -1.42 -21.11 -5.31
N ASP A 247 -2.70 -21.45 -5.49
CA ASP A 247 -3.39 -22.59 -4.85
C ASP A 247 -3.25 -22.61 -3.31
N GLY A 248 -3.00 -21.46 -2.67
CA GLY A 248 -2.81 -21.34 -1.22
C GLY A 248 -1.46 -21.89 -0.71
N LYS A 249 -0.46 -22.04 -1.59
CA LYS A 249 0.78 -22.79 -1.29
C LYS A 249 2.08 -22.00 -1.49
N SER A 250 2.12 -20.97 -2.33
CA SER A 250 3.39 -20.33 -2.72
C SER A 250 3.78 -19.12 -1.88
N LYS A 251 2.84 -18.43 -1.21
CA LYS A 251 3.11 -17.07 -0.68
C LYS A 251 4.33 -16.97 0.25
N LYS A 252 4.59 -18.00 1.04
CA LYS A 252 5.67 -17.98 2.04
C LYS A 252 7.06 -18.15 1.43
N GLN A 253 7.16 -18.75 0.24
CA GLN A 253 8.42 -19.18 -0.37
C GLN A 253 8.76 -18.46 -1.69
N ALA A 254 7.76 -17.89 -2.37
CA ALA A 254 7.96 -17.20 -3.65
C ALA A 254 9.03 -16.11 -3.51
N ARG A 255 10.01 -16.08 -4.41
CA ARG A 255 11.19 -15.21 -4.33
C ARG A 255 10.95 -13.79 -4.84
N PHE A 256 9.78 -13.54 -5.41
CA PHE A 256 9.41 -12.28 -6.02
C PHE A 256 7.92 -11.99 -5.84
N THR A 257 7.55 -10.71 -5.94
CA THR A 257 6.18 -10.30 -6.30
C THR A 257 6.18 -9.77 -7.74
N ARG A 258 5.01 -9.52 -8.32
CA ARG A 258 4.87 -9.12 -9.73
C ARG A 258 4.66 -7.62 -9.88
N LEU A 259 5.40 -7.04 -10.83
CA LEU A 259 5.13 -5.74 -11.43
C LEU A 259 4.37 -5.99 -12.73
N VAL A 260 3.16 -5.43 -12.83
CA VAL A 260 2.25 -5.60 -13.95
C VAL A 260 2.32 -4.36 -14.83
N SER A 261 2.75 -4.53 -16.08
CA SER A 261 2.69 -3.50 -17.09
C SER A 261 1.39 -3.61 -17.87
N PHE A 262 0.75 -2.47 -18.10
CA PHE A 262 -0.45 -2.31 -18.93
C PHE A 262 -0.24 -1.12 -19.86
N ASP A 263 -0.52 -1.29 -21.15
CA ASP A 263 -0.55 -0.19 -22.13
C ASP A 263 -2.00 0.26 -22.35
N PRO A 264 -2.42 1.44 -21.85
CA PRO A 264 -3.78 1.92 -22.02
C PRO A 264 -4.20 2.15 -23.48
N ALA A 265 -3.26 2.33 -24.40
CA ALA A 265 -3.56 2.57 -25.81
C ALA A 265 -3.92 1.27 -26.54
N THR A 266 -3.31 0.14 -26.15
CA THR A 266 -3.44 -1.14 -26.87
C THR A 266 -4.11 -2.24 -26.04
N GLY A 267 -4.22 -2.07 -24.73
CA GLY A 267 -4.65 -3.11 -23.79
C GLY A 267 -3.58 -4.20 -23.55
N LYS A 268 -2.37 -4.03 -24.10
CA LYS A 268 -1.30 -5.03 -23.95
C LYS A 268 -0.81 -5.09 -22.51
N THR A 269 -0.59 -6.30 -22.02
CA THR A 269 -0.06 -6.55 -20.68
C THR A 269 1.28 -7.28 -20.72
N ALA A 270 2.08 -7.09 -19.67
CA ALA A 270 3.29 -7.85 -19.39
C ALA A 270 3.49 -7.95 -17.87
N MET A 271 4.20 -8.97 -17.38
CA MET A 271 4.53 -9.10 -15.96
C MET A 271 6.01 -9.37 -15.76
N TYR A 272 6.59 -8.72 -14.74
CA TYR A 272 8.00 -8.83 -14.38
C TYR A 272 8.12 -9.17 -12.89
N GLY A 273 9.10 -10.00 -12.52
CA GLY A 273 9.34 -10.34 -11.12
C GLY A 273 10.19 -9.29 -10.41
N TYR A 274 9.67 -8.66 -9.36
CA TYR A 274 10.44 -7.84 -8.41
C TYR A 274 11.02 -8.73 -7.31
N PRO A 275 12.36 -8.80 -7.13
CA PRO A 275 12.98 -9.67 -6.14
C PRO A 275 12.71 -9.17 -4.71
N ILE A 276 12.21 -10.06 -3.86
CA ILE A 276 11.99 -9.79 -2.43
C ILE A 276 13.29 -10.02 -1.66
N ASP A 277 13.54 -9.23 -0.61
CA ASP A 277 14.64 -9.47 0.34
C ASP A 277 14.40 -10.72 1.19
N SER A 278 14.41 -11.91 0.58
CA SER A 278 14.00 -13.16 1.22
C SER A 278 14.73 -13.44 2.54
N GLU A 279 16.01 -13.06 2.63
CA GLU A 279 16.83 -13.26 3.84
C GLU A 279 16.46 -12.35 5.01
N ALA A 280 15.72 -11.27 4.75
CA ALA A 280 15.25 -10.33 5.76
C ALA A 280 14.02 -10.84 6.52
N TYR A 281 13.12 -11.56 5.86
CA TYR A 281 11.82 -11.90 6.41
C TYR A 281 11.76 -13.35 6.92
N SER A 282 10.87 -13.60 7.88
CA SER A 282 10.55 -14.95 8.32
C SER A 282 9.80 -15.74 7.24
N LYS A 283 8.93 -15.05 6.49
CA LYS A 283 8.23 -15.57 5.31
C LYS A 283 8.26 -14.47 4.25
N ASN A 284 8.42 -14.85 2.99
CA ASN A 284 8.44 -13.85 1.91
C ASN A 284 7.12 -13.08 1.76
N SER A 285 6.00 -13.64 2.24
CA SER A 285 4.70 -12.96 2.32
C SER A 285 4.64 -11.83 3.35
N ASP A 286 5.63 -11.72 4.24
CA ASP A 286 5.71 -10.63 5.21
C ASP A 286 6.21 -9.33 4.55
N ALA A 287 6.90 -9.44 3.41
CA ALA A 287 7.27 -8.31 2.56
C ALA A 287 6.04 -7.73 1.86
N LYS A 288 5.94 -6.40 1.88
CA LYS A 288 4.91 -5.61 1.22
C LYS A 288 5.53 -4.52 0.37
N ILE A 289 4.92 -4.24 -0.78
CA ILE A 289 5.17 -3.02 -1.54
C ILE A 289 4.31 -1.93 -0.92
N GLY A 290 4.85 -0.71 -0.79
CA GLY A 290 4.11 0.45 -0.27
C GLY A 290 3.59 1.38 -1.38
N ASP A 291 4.46 1.82 -2.29
CA ASP A 291 4.07 2.56 -3.50
C ASP A 291 5.24 2.54 -4.50
N ILE A 292 5.01 2.99 -5.75
CA ILE A 292 6.02 3.09 -6.81
C ILE A 292 5.91 4.40 -7.57
N VAL A 293 7.04 4.89 -8.10
CA VAL A 293 7.05 6.06 -9.01
C VAL A 293 8.09 5.90 -10.11
N ALA A 294 7.75 6.26 -11.34
CA ALA A 294 8.63 6.14 -12.49
C ALA A 294 9.79 7.16 -12.43
N ILE A 295 10.99 6.70 -12.80
CA ILE A 295 12.16 7.55 -13.05
C ILE A 295 12.33 7.76 -14.56
N ASP A 296 12.27 6.67 -15.33
CA ASP A 296 12.32 6.64 -16.80
C ASP A 296 11.58 5.40 -17.33
N ASP A 297 11.75 5.03 -18.60
CA ASP A 297 11.03 3.92 -19.23
C ASP A 297 11.42 2.51 -18.72
N GLN A 298 12.52 2.39 -17.97
CA GLN A 298 13.03 1.12 -17.44
C GLN A 298 13.28 1.13 -15.93
N HIS A 299 13.27 2.31 -15.30
CA HIS A 299 13.54 2.45 -13.88
C HIS A 299 12.36 3.04 -13.12
N ILE A 300 12.08 2.45 -11.96
CA ILE A 300 11.12 2.96 -10.97
C ILE A 300 11.79 3.10 -9.61
N LEU A 301 11.26 3.96 -8.75
CA LEU A 301 11.42 3.81 -7.30
C LEU A 301 10.28 2.94 -6.76
N LEU A 302 10.57 2.18 -5.72
CA LEU A 302 9.62 1.30 -5.06
C LEU A 302 9.88 1.27 -3.56
N ILE A 303 8.82 1.34 -2.73
CA ILE A 303 8.92 1.07 -1.29
C ILE A 303 8.73 -0.41 -1.03
N GLU A 304 9.69 -1.07 -0.38
CA GLU A 304 9.51 -2.38 0.23
C GLU A 304 9.52 -2.24 1.75
N GLN A 305 8.50 -2.80 2.39
CA GLN A 305 8.27 -2.67 3.82
C GLN A 305 7.78 -3.96 4.47
N GLY A 306 7.81 -4.00 5.79
CA GLY A 306 7.31 -5.10 6.60
C GLY A 306 8.20 -5.43 7.80
N THR A 307 7.66 -6.20 8.72
CA THR A 307 8.41 -6.67 9.89
C THR A 307 9.39 -7.77 9.48
N ASP A 308 10.66 -7.58 9.81
CA ASP A 308 11.73 -8.53 9.53
C ASP A 308 11.68 -9.75 10.47
N LYS A 309 12.57 -10.73 10.25
CA LYS A 309 12.64 -11.94 11.06
C LYS A 309 13.05 -11.74 12.53
N ASN A 310 13.47 -10.53 12.89
CA ASN A 310 13.86 -10.12 14.23
C ASN A 310 12.83 -9.18 14.87
N ASP A 311 11.62 -9.12 14.33
CA ASP A 311 10.52 -8.25 14.77
C ASP A 311 10.80 -6.74 14.60
N ALA A 312 11.74 -6.36 13.73
CA ALA A 312 12.04 -4.97 13.40
C ALA A 312 11.33 -4.52 12.13
N MET A 313 10.65 -3.37 12.17
CA MET A 313 9.95 -2.83 11.01
C MET A 313 10.94 -2.21 10.00
N ARG A 314 10.75 -2.50 8.72
CA ARG A 314 11.53 -1.96 7.60
C ARG A 314 10.63 -1.10 6.71
N ASN A 315 11.15 0.03 6.24
CA ASN A 315 10.54 0.83 5.17
C ASN A 315 11.68 1.36 4.30
N LEU A 316 11.97 0.65 3.22
CA LEU A 316 13.13 0.87 2.36
C LEU A 316 12.67 1.31 0.98
N VAL A 317 13.27 2.37 0.44
CA VAL A 317 13.06 2.78 -0.95
C VAL A 317 14.19 2.21 -1.80
N TYR A 318 13.81 1.51 -2.86
CA TYR A 318 14.70 0.91 -3.84
C TYR A 318 14.54 1.59 -5.19
N LYS A 319 15.65 1.80 -5.92
CA LYS A 319 15.63 1.98 -7.37
C LYS A 319 15.62 0.61 -8.01
N VAL A 320 14.62 0.33 -8.82
CA VAL A 320 14.40 -0.94 -9.51
C VAL A 320 14.66 -0.74 -11.01
N ASP A 321 15.46 -1.63 -11.60
CA ASP A 321 15.74 -1.69 -13.03
C ASP A 321 15.03 -2.91 -13.65
N LEU A 322 14.11 -2.62 -14.58
CA LEU A 322 13.31 -3.61 -15.30
C LEU A 322 14.01 -4.17 -16.54
N SER A 323 15.08 -3.53 -17.02
CA SER A 323 15.73 -3.90 -18.28
C SER A 323 16.26 -5.35 -18.34
N PRO A 324 16.76 -5.98 -17.25
CA PRO A 324 17.17 -7.38 -17.32
C PRO A 324 16.02 -8.36 -17.11
N ALA A 325 14.82 -7.91 -16.74
CA ALA A 325 13.73 -8.77 -16.29
C ALA A 325 13.09 -9.54 -17.45
N THR A 326 12.92 -10.84 -17.26
CA THR A 326 12.19 -11.69 -18.19
C THR A 326 10.69 -11.44 -18.03
N GLU A 327 9.98 -11.29 -19.16
CA GLU A 327 8.51 -11.23 -19.16
C GLU A 327 7.93 -12.62 -18.82
N LEU A 328 7.02 -12.65 -17.84
CA LEU A 328 6.60 -13.89 -17.17
C LEU A 328 5.43 -14.63 -17.85
N SER A 329 4.69 -14.02 -18.78
CA SER A 329 3.46 -14.62 -19.33
C SER A 329 3.69 -16.00 -19.96
N ALA A 330 4.85 -16.25 -20.58
CA ALA A 330 5.20 -17.53 -21.17
C ALA A 330 5.42 -18.66 -20.13
N PHE A 331 5.55 -18.30 -18.84
CA PHE A 331 5.81 -19.21 -17.72
C PHE A 331 4.57 -19.42 -16.83
N ASP A 332 3.47 -18.71 -17.09
CA ASP A 332 2.22 -18.81 -16.32
C ASP A 332 1.42 -20.05 -16.70
N LYS A 333 1.95 -21.21 -16.33
CA LYS A 333 1.38 -22.52 -16.65
C LYS A 333 0.84 -23.19 -15.38
N PRO A 334 -0.42 -23.66 -15.39
CA PRO A 334 -0.96 -24.47 -14.29
C PRO A 334 -0.03 -25.62 -13.90
N GLY A 335 0.37 -25.65 -12.63
CA GLY A 335 1.26 -26.68 -12.07
C GLY A 335 2.76 -26.45 -12.27
N ASP A 336 3.18 -25.40 -12.99
CA ASP A 336 4.59 -25.07 -13.27
C ASP A 336 4.87 -23.56 -13.11
N TYR A 337 4.18 -22.92 -12.17
CA TYR A 337 4.32 -21.49 -11.91
C TYR A 337 5.68 -21.14 -11.28
N PRO A 338 6.35 -20.05 -11.72
CA PRO A 338 7.64 -19.65 -11.16
C PRO A 338 7.59 -19.25 -9.68
N GLU A 339 6.41 -18.99 -9.12
CA GLU A 339 6.19 -18.73 -7.69
C GLU A 339 6.63 -19.89 -6.77
N PHE A 340 6.78 -21.11 -7.32
CA PHE A 340 7.28 -22.27 -6.57
C PHE A 340 8.81 -22.45 -6.67
N ASP A 341 9.47 -21.70 -7.54
CA ASP A 341 10.89 -21.89 -7.82
C ASP A 341 11.79 -21.21 -6.79
N ASP A 342 12.91 -21.85 -6.50
CA ASP A 342 14.06 -21.18 -5.88
C ASP A 342 14.91 -20.44 -6.93
N GLU A 343 15.88 -19.67 -6.45
CA GLU A 343 16.76 -18.87 -7.31
C GLU A 343 17.46 -19.70 -8.40
N LYS A 344 17.95 -20.90 -8.04
CA LYS A 344 18.63 -21.80 -8.99
C LYS A 344 17.68 -22.34 -10.05
N THR A 345 16.42 -22.57 -9.69
CA THR A 345 15.41 -23.09 -10.62
C THR A 345 14.95 -21.98 -11.57
N LEU A 346 14.74 -20.76 -11.07
CA LEU A 346 14.48 -19.58 -11.92
C LEU A 346 15.61 -19.39 -12.95
N GLU A 347 16.87 -19.44 -12.51
CA GLU A 347 18.03 -19.32 -13.39
C GLU A 347 18.07 -20.42 -14.46
N LYS A 348 17.85 -21.68 -14.08
CA LYS A 348 17.78 -22.82 -15.03
C LYS A 348 16.66 -22.67 -16.06
N ARG A 349 15.55 -22.03 -15.70
CA ARG A 349 14.44 -21.71 -16.61
C ARG A 349 14.73 -20.49 -17.49
N GLY A 350 15.85 -19.79 -17.27
CA GLY A 350 16.18 -18.55 -17.97
C GLY A 350 15.34 -17.35 -17.51
N ILE A 351 14.72 -17.44 -16.33
CA ILE A 351 13.92 -16.35 -15.75
C ILE A 351 14.86 -15.44 -14.96
N LYS A 352 14.99 -14.20 -15.42
CA LYS A 352 15.68 -13.14 -14.71
C LYS A 352 14.66 -12.22 -14.04
N LEU A 353 14.86 -11.95 -12.77
CA LEU A 353 14.09 -10.93 -12.04
C LEU A 353 14.62 -9.53 -12.38
N ALA A 354 13.83 -8.50 -12.09
CA ALA A 354 14.33 -7.13 -12.05
C ALA A 354 15.49 -7.01 -11.04
N THR A 355 16.35 -6.02 -11.20
CA THR A 355 17.39 -5.73 -10.19
C THR A 355 16.99 -4.53 -9.35
N LYS A 356 17.54 -4.42 -8.14
CA LYS A 356 17.25 -3.29 -7.25
C LYS A 356 18.49 -2.83 -6.50
N THR A 357 18.53 -1.53 -6.19
CA THR A 357 19.57 -0.90 -5.38
C THR A 357 18.90 -0.01 -4.33
N GLN A 358 19.30 -0.13 -3.06
CA GLN A 358 18.72 0.68 -1.98
C GLN A 358 19.09 2.16 -2.20
N VAL A 359 18.07 3.02 -2.15
CA VAL A 359 18.21 4.47 -2.27
C VAL A 359 18.17 5.13 -0.90
N VAL A 360 17.18 4.76 -0.07
CA VAL A 360 17.04 5.31 1.27
C VAL A 360 16.37 4.31 2.21
N ASP A 361 16.84 4.30 3.46
CA ASP A 361 16.18 3.62 4.58
C ASP A 361 15.43 4.68 5.40
N LEU A 362 14.10 4.67 5.34
CA LEU A 362 13.28 5.68 6.02
C LEU A 362 13.39 5.57 7.54
N ARG A 363 13.62 4.36 8.08
CA ARG A 363 13.79 4.14 9.52
C ARG A 363 15.06 4.80 10.03
N GLN A 364 16.15 4.75 9.25
CA GLN A 364 17.39 5.47 9.57
C GLN A 364 17.23 6.99 9.56
N LEU A 365 16.24 7.51 8.82
CA LEU A 365 15.88 8.93 8.81
C LEU A 365 14.87 9.32 9.90
N GLY A 366 14.42 8.35 10.71
CA GLY A 366 13.54 8.57 11.85
C GLY A 366 12.07 8.24 11.62
N TRP A 367 11.69 7.65 10.48
CA TRP A 367 10.30 7.29 10.17
C TRP A 367 9.73 6.33 11.24
N GLN A 368 8.60 6.71 11.86
CA GLN A 368 7.98 5.94 12.94
C GLN A 368 6.73 5.18 12.51
N GLN A 369 5.99 5.68 11.51
CA GLN A 369 4.74 5.07 11.04
C GLN A 369 4.98 3.65 10.52
N GLU A 370 4.03 2.73 10.73
CA GLU A 370 4.14 1.35 10.22
C GLU A 370 4.23 1.34 8.68
N LYS A 371 3.30 2.05 8.05
CA LYS A 371 3.06 2.05 6.62
C LYS A 371 3.67 3.29 5.96
N ALA A 372 4.37 3.10 4.84
CA ALA A 372 4.80 4.14 3.91
C ALA A 372 4.21 3.80 2.54
N GLU A 373 3.06 4.39 2.22
CA GLU A 373 2.14 3.94 1.15
C GLU A 373 1.81 5.04 0.13
N GLY A 374 2.50 6.18 0.20
CA GLY A 374 2.55 7.14 -0.90
C GLY A 374 3.99 7.50 -1.23
N LEU A 375 4.33 7.51 -2.52
CA LEU A 375 5.66 7.85 -3.02
C LEU A 375 5.56 8.72 -4.28
N ALA A 376 6.11 9.93 -4.22
CA ALA A 376 6.20 10.81 -5.38
C ALA A 376 7.64 11.27 -5.65
N LEU A 377 7.96 11.47 -6.92
CA LEU A 377 9.23 12.06 -7.36
C LEU A 377 9.02 13.54 -7.68
N ILE A 378 9.71 14.43 -6.97
CA ILE A 378 9.62 15.89 -7.17
C ILE A 378 10.63 16.36 -8.23
N ASP A 379 11.85 15.84 -8.15
CA ASP A 379 12.93 16.05 -9.11
C ASP A 379 13.91 14.88 -9.10
N ASN A 380 15.08 15.01 -9.73
CA ASN A 380 16.05 13.90 -9.84
C ASN A 380 16.69 13.49 -8.51
N LYS A 381 16.48 14.19 -7.40
CA LYS A 381 17.10 13.92 -6.10
C LYS A 381 16.12 14.05 -4.93
N THR A 382 14.92 14.59 -5.15
CA THR A 382 13.95 14.84 -4.08
C THR A 382 12.70 14.00 -4.31
N LEU A 383 12.31 13.27 -3.27
CA LEU A 383 11.12 12.43 -3.22
C LEU A 383 10.22 12.83 -2.05
N ALA A 384 8.93 12.57 -2.17
CA ALA A 384 7.96 12.74 -1.10
C ALA A 384 7.41 11.37 -0.69
N VAL A 385 7.20 11.17 0.62
CA VAL A 385 6.64 9.94 1.19
C VAL A 385 5.50 10.28 2.14
N THR A 386 4.40 9.54 2.08
CA THR A 386 3.27 9.62 3.04
C THR A 386 2.99 8.27 3.68
N ASN A 387 2.41 8.29 4.89
CA ASN A 387 1.82 7.10 5.49
C ASN A 387 0.32 7.03 5.22
N ASP A 388 -0.21 5.81 5.14
CA ASP A 388 -1.61 5.56 5.44
C ASP A 388 -1.78 5.39 6.96
N ASN A 389 -2.80 6.02 7.53
CA ASN A 389 -3.12 5.96 8.96
C ASN A 389 -4.43 5.20 9.26
N ASP A 390 -5.01 4.49 8.29
CA ASP A 390 -6.24 3.70 8.41
C ASP A 390 -7.39 4.51 9.06
N PHE A 391 -7.50 5.80 8.71
CA PHE A 391 -8.49 6.74 9.26
C PHE A 391 -8.41 6.95 10.78
N GLY A 392 -7.34 6.48 11.43
CA GLY A 392 -7.09 6.71 12.85
C GLY A 392 -8.12 6.06 13.77
N VAL A 393 -8.76 4.95 13.40
CA VAL A 393 -9.78 4.28 14.21
C VAL A 393 -9.28 2.93 14.76
N LYS A 394 -9.61 2.61 16.00
CA LYS A 394 -9.41 1.27 16.55
C LYS A 394 -10.54 0.78 17.43
N THR A 395 -10.69 -0.54 17.47
CA THR A 395 -11.59 -1.22 18.39
C THR A 395 -10.94 -1.49 19.74
N PHE A 396 -11.77 -1.68 20.75
CA PHE A 396 -11.37 -2.25 22.04
C PHE A 396 -12.51 -3.10 22.62
N MET A 397 -12.16 -4.09 23.43
CA MET A 397 -13.15 -4.93 24.11
C MET A 397 -13.63 -4.24 25.38
N GLN A 398 -14.94 -4.13 25.57
CA GLN A 398 -15.59 -3.68 26.79
C GLN A 398 -16.05 -4.88 27.61
N ASN A 399 -15.81 -4.87 28.93
CA ASN A 399 -16.09 -6.00 29.82
C ASN A 399 -15.50 -7.34 29.30
N PRO A 400 -14.19 -7.40 28.97
CA PRO A 400 -13.60 -8.62 28.43
C PRO A 400 -13.61 -9.75 29.46
N VAL A 401 -13.87 -10.97 28.98
CA VAL A 401 -13.63 -12.20 29.74
C VAL A 401 -12.16 -12.26 30.15
N LYS A 402 -11.90 -12.47 31.44
CA LYS A 402 -10.56 -12.50 32.00
C LYS A 402 -9.69 -13.55 31.29
N GLY A 403 -8.51 -13.13 30.84
CA GLY A 403 -7.52 -14.00 30.20
C GLY A 403 -7.77 -14.28 28.71
N LYS A 404 -8.86 -13.76 28.13
CA LYS A 404 -9.19 -13.92 26.71
C LYS A 404 -8.75 -12.67 25.91
N LYS A 405 -8.22 -12.88 24.71
CA LYS A 405 -7.84 -11.87 23.71
C LYS A 405 -8.89 -11.80 22.61
N ARG A 406 -8.90 -10.74 21.78
CA ARG A 406 -9.87 -10.55 20.66
C ARG A 406 -10.06 -11.83 19.83
N LYS A 407 -8.97 -12.50 19.47
CA LYS A 407 -8.98 -13.74 18.67
C LYS A 407 -9.70 -14.93 19.31
N ASP A 408 -9.97 -14.87 20.62
CA ASP A 408 -10.68 -15.93 21.35
C ASP A 408 -12.20 -15.72 21.34
N TYR A 409 -12.68 -14.58 20.82
CA TYR A 409 -14.10 -14.27 20.68
C TYR A 409 -14.60 -14.63 19.28
N ARG A 410 -15.91 -14.87 19.15
CA ARG A 410 -16.59 -14.97 17.85
C ARG A 410 -17.81 -14.07 17.82
N VAL A 411 -18.11 -13.55 16.63
CA VAL A 411 -19.34 -12.82 16.35
C VAL A 411 -20.38 -13.81 15.83
N THR A 412 -21.57 -13.77 16.44
CA THR A 412 -22.76 -14.52 15.97
C THR A 412 -23.47 -13.76 14.87
N GLU A 413 -24.35 -14.42 14.11
CA GLU A 413 -25.18 -13.75 13.09
C GLU A 413 -26.04 -12.60 13.67
N GLN A 414 -26.39 -12.69 14.96
CA GLN A 414 -27.16 -11.66 15.68
C GLN A 414 -26.27 -10.51 16.21
N GLY A 415 -24.96 -10.50 15.92
CA GLY A 415 -24.03 -9.47 16.38
C GLY A 415 -23.62 -9.57 17.84
N THR A 416 -23.92 -10.69 18.51
CA THR A 416 -23.47 -10.96 19.89
C THR A 416 -22.10 -11.64 19.90
N LEU A 417 -21.31 -11.39 20.95
CA LEU A 417 -20.01 -12.03 21.14
C LEU A 417 -20.12 -13.31 21.95
N THR A 418 -19.37 -14.33 21.53
CA THR A 418 -19.22 -15.59 22.26
C THR A 418 -17.75 -15.89 22.54
N VAL A 419 -17.51 -16.72 23.56
CA VAL A 419 -16.22 -17.37 23.84
C VAL A 419 -16.51 -18.83 24.11
N ASP A 420 -15.78 -19.73 23.44
CA ASP A 420 -16.02 -21.19 23.53
C ASP A 420 -17.51 -21.53 23.28
N ASP A 421 -18.10 -20.88 22.26
CA ASP A 421 -19.51 -20.96 21.82
C ASP A 421 -20.57 -20.52 22.85
N LYS A 422 -20.16 -19.88 23.95
CA LYS A 422 -21.07 -19.34 24.97
C LYS A 422 -21.18 -17.82 24.86
N PRO A 423 -22.40 -17.25 24.85
CA PRO A 423 -22.59 -15.80 24.89
C PRO A 423 -21.91 -15.17 26.10
N VAL A 424 -21.33 -13.98 25.90
CA VAL A 424 -20.65 -13.21 26.95
C VAL A 424 -21.21 -11.79 27.00
N ASN A 425 -21.07 -11.13 28.16
CA ASN A 425 -21.45 -9.72 28.33
C ASN A 425 -20.44 -8.75 27.70
N THR A 426 -19.39 -9.27 27.07
CA THR A 426 -18.37 -8.47 26.39
C THR A 426 -19.00 -7.80 25.17
N THR A 427 -18.74 -6.51 24.99
CA THR A 427 -19.10 -5.75 23.78
C THR A 427 -17.85 -5.15 23.14
N ILE A 428 -17.99 -4.58 21.95
CA ILE A 428 -16.94 -3.79 21.32
C ILE A 428 -17.19 -2.28 21.54
N GLY A 429 -16.11 -1.51 21.58
CA GLY A 429 -16.14 -0.06 21.48
C GLY A 429 -15.18 0.45 20.42
N LEU A 430 -15.43 1.65 19.89
CA LEU A 430 -14.54 2.37 18.98
C LEU A 430 -13.90 3.58 19.66
N LYS A 431 -12.66 3.88 19.28
CA LYS A 431 -11.93 5.08 19.72
C LYS A 431 -10.88 5.48 18.68
N ALA A 432 -10.44 6.73 18.74
CA ALA A 432 -9.32 7.20 17.93
C ALA A 432 -7.98 6.51 18.31
N LEU A 433 -7.11 6.37 17.31
CA LEU A 433 -5.68 6.10 17.51
C LEU A 433 -5.04 7.27 18.28
N LYS A 434 -3.91 6.99 18.93
CA LYS A 434 -3.15 8.01 19.64
C LYS A 434 -2.05 8.51 18.71
N LYS A 435 -1.69 9.79 18.83
CA LYS A 435 -0.49 10.31 18.17
C LYS A 435 0.76 9.57 18.67
N PRO A 436 1.75 9.32 17.79
CA PRO A 436 1.79 9.72 16.38
C PRO A 436 1.05 8.78 15.41
N GLU A 437 0.57 7.60 15.84
CA GLU A 437 -0.08 6.60 14.95
C GLU A 437 -1.31 7.15 14.20
N SER A 438 -2.00 8.14 14.76
CA SER A 438 -3.16 8.78 14.13
C SER A 438 -2.81 9.87 13.12
N ASP A 439 -1.56 10.32 13.08
CA ASP A 439 -1.17 11.46 12.25
C ASP A 439 -0.99 11.04 10.78
N SER A 440 -1.49 11.85 9.87
CA SER A 440 -1.10 11.80 8.45
C SER A 440 0.17 12.62 8.29
N GLU A 441 1.26 11.97 7.92
CA GLU A 441 2.58 12.55 7.74
C GLU A 441 2.91 12.66 6.24
N LEU A 442 3.61 13.74 5.89
CA LEU A 442 4.24 13.91 4.59
C LEU A 442 5.71 14.28 4.83
N TRP A 443 6.61 13.49 4.26
CA TRP A 443 8.05 13.70 4.33
C TRP A 443 8.57 14.12 2.97
N ILE A 444 9.39 15.17 2.92
CA ILE A 444 10.19 15.52 1.75
C ILE A 444 11.63 15.08 2.03
N VAL A 445 12.13 14.13 1.25
CA VAL A 445 13.47 13.56 1.38
C VAL A 445 14.32 14.01 0.21
N THR A 446 15.38 14.77 0.48
CA THR A 446 16.38 15.16 -0.52
C THR A 446 17.61 14.26 -0.38
N LEU A 447 17.85 13.46 -1.41
CA LEU A 447 18.97 12.55 -1.52
C LEU A 447 20.30 13.31 -1.70
N PRO A 448 21.42 12.73 -1.22
CA PRO A 448 22.74 13.32 -1.40
C PRO A 448 23.17 13.30 -2.88
N GLU A 449 22.79 12.26 -3.61
CA GLU A 449 23.13 12.05 -5.02
C GLU A 449 21.85 11.96 -5.88
N PRO A 450 21.89 12.43 -7.14
CA PRO A 450 20.78 12.29 -8.06
C PRO A 450 20.54 10.82 -8.46
N LEU A 451 19.30 10.49 -8.79
CA LEU A 451 18.85 9.17 -9.24
C LEU A 451 19.20 8.87 -10.71
N LYS A 452 19.52 9.91 -11.49
CA LYS A 452 19.87 9.86 -12.91
C LYS A 452 21.30 10.33 -13.13
#